data_AF-A0A1E1WCQ9-F1
#
_entry.id   AF-A0A1E1WCQ9-F1
#
_cell.length_a   1.000
_cell.length_b   1.000
_cell.length_c   1.000
_cell.angle_alpha   90.00
_cell.angle_beta   90.00
_cell.angle_gamma   90.00
#
_symmetry.space_group_name_H-M   'P 1'
#
loop_
_entity.id
_entity.type
_entity.pdbx_description
1 polymer ?
#
loop_
_entity_poly.entity_id
_entity_poly.type
_entity_poly.pdbx_seq_one_letter_code
_entity_poly.pdbx_strand_id
1 'polypeptide(L)'
;ECDKYYDNVYRYRWHLANSARHTPRRVHRYPCSGCDKVFTKNIYMRDHYNLVHLKQYKHRCESCDKNFIRNADLMKHNKRIHEGILPPRDKICYVCGRGFTTNKILA
;
A
#
# COMPACT_ATOMS: atom_id res chain seq x y z
N GLU A 1 -19.70 12.39 24.19
CA GLU A 1 -19.42 11.05 24.73
C GLU A 1 -19.91 10.01 23.73
N CYS A 2 -19.36 8.78 23.71
CA CYS A 2 -19.93 7.72 22.89
C CYS A 2 -20.59 6.71 23.82
N ASP A 3 -21.86 6.37 23.59
CA ASP A 3 -22.66 5.45 24.40
C ASP A 3 -22.24 3.98 24.23
N LYS A 4 -20.95 3.71 24.42
CA LYS A 4 -20.39 2.35 24.41
C LYS A 4 -20.23 1.87 25.83
N TYR A 5 -20.87 0.74 26.11
CA TYR A 5 -20.73 0.01 27.36
C TYR A 5 -19.51 -0.91 27.32
N TYR A 6 -18.75 -0.94 28.43
CA TYR A 6 -17.60 -1.80 28.62
C TYR A 6 -17.74 -2.53 29.96
N ASP A 7 -17.59 -3.85 29.91
CA ASP A 7 -17.63 -4.76 31.05
C ASP A 7 -16.37 -4.69 31.94
N ASN A 8 -15.29 -4.06 31.45
CA ASN A 8 -14.00 -4.00 32.12
C ASN A 8 -13.34 -2.62 31.94
N VAL A 9 -12.82 -2.08 33.06
CA VAL A 9 -12.06 -0.82 33.13
C VAL A 9 -10.88 -0.78 32.17
N TYR A 10 -10.18 -1.90 31.94
CA TYR A 10 -9.10 -1.98 30.96
C TYR A 10 -9.59 -1.70 29.54
N ARG A 11 -10.70 -2.33 29.12
CA ARG A 11 -11.26 -2.12 27.77
C ARG A 11 -11.77 -0.70 27.60
N TYR A 12 -12.39 -0.14 28.64
CA TYR A 12 -12.81 1.25 28.65
C TYR A 12 -11.62 2.20 28.48
N ARG A 13 -10.56 2.06 29.27
CA ARG A 13 -9.35 2.89 29.18
C ARG A 13 -8.65 2.75 27.83
N TRP A 14 -8.54 1.53 27.31
CA TRP A 14 -7.99 1.27 26.00
C TRP A 14 -8.81 1.93 24.89
N HIS A 15 -10.15 1.87 24.97
CA HIS A 15 -11.06 2.57 24.06
C HIS A 15 -10.84 4.08 24.11
N LEU A 16 -10.81 4.68 25.30
CA LEU A 16 -10.57 6.13 25.41
C LEU A 16 -9.25 6.55 24.75
N ALA A 17 -8.18 5.75 24.91
CA ALA A 17 -6.87 6.04 24.32
C ALA A 17 -6.84 5.90 22.79
N ASN A 18 -7.54 4.91 22.23
CA ASN A 18 -7.42 4.53 20.82
C ASN A 18 -8.61 4.95 19.94
N SER A 19 -9.70 5.41 20.55
CA SER A 19 -10.91 5.84 19.83
C SER A 19 -10.68 7.18 19.16
N ALA A 20 -10.75 7.18 17.82
CA ALA A 20 -10.67 8.40 17.01
C ALA A 20 -11.77 9.45 17.33
N ARG A 21 -12.83 9.06 18.06
CA ARG A 21 -13.88 9.97 18.56
C ARG A 21 -13.46 10.76 19.80
N HIS A 22 -12.48 10.29 20.56
CA HIS A 22 -12.05 10.89 21.83
C HIS A 22 -10.61 11.41 21.76
N THR A 23 -9.74 10.70 21.03
CA THR A 23 -8.38 11.15 20.74
C THR A 23 -8.29 11.54 19.28
N PRO A 24 -7.93 12.80 18.95
CA PRO A 24 -7.58 13.16 17.58
C PRO A 24 -6.46 12.22 17.14
N ARG A 25 -6.71 11.44 16.09
CA ARG A 25 -5.69 10.55 15.55
C ARG A 25 -4.51 11.43 15.14
N ARG A 26 -3.42 11.40 15.91
CA ARG A 26 -2.17 12.05 15.51
C ARG A 26 -1.71 11.35 14.24
N VAL A 27 -2.04 11.93 13.10
CA VAL A 27 -1.54 11.46 11.82
C VAL A 27 -0.09 11.90 11.78
N HIS A 28 0.81 10.98 12.10
CA HIS A 28 2.23 11.21 11.88
C HIS A 28 2.43 11.55 10.40
N ARG A 29 2.90 12.76 10.16
CA ARG A 29 3.23 13.26 8.83
C ARG A 29 4.72 13.08 8.61
N TYR A 30 5.07 12.56 7.45
CA TYR A 30 6.45 12.35 7.03
C TYR A 30 6.68 13.18 5.77
N PRO A 31 7.13 14.43 5.90
CA PRO A 31 7.43 15.28 4.76
C PRO A 31 8.66 14.76 4.01
N CYS A 32 8.67 14.91 2.69
CA CYS A 32 9.85 14.71 1.87
C CYS A 32 10.78 15.91 2.02
N SER A 33 12.10 15.68 2.08
CA SER A 33 13.08 16.77 2.13
C SER A 33 13.41 17.36 0.76
N GLY A 34 13.05 16.68 -0.34
CA GLY A 34 13.35 17.10 -1.71
C GLY A 34 12.17 17.69 -2.48
N CYS A 35 10.97 17.71 -1.91
CA CYS A 35 9.77 18.32 -2.49
C CYS A 35 8.65 18.47 -1.45
N ASP A 36 7.55 19.14 -1.83
CA ASP A 36 6.42 19.43 -0.93
C ASP A 36 5.50 18.23 -0.63
N LYS A 37 5.88 17.01 -1.02
CA LYS A 37 5.07 15.82 -0.78
C LYS A 37 5.14 15.38 0.68
N VAL A 38 3.97 15.09 1.25
CA VAL A 38 3.84 14.61 2.63
C VAL A 38 3.15 13.25 2.64
N PHE A 39 3.71 12.32 3.43
CA PHE A 39 3.23 10.95 3.52
C PHE A 39 2.70 10.63 4.92
N THR A 40 1.79 9.65 5.00
CA THR A 40 1.19 9.18 6.26
C THR A 40 2.02 8.10 6.97
N LYS A 41 3.03 7.54 6.28
CA LYS A 41 3.98 6.56 6.85
C LYS A 41 5.40 6.87 6.40
N ASN A 42 6.36 6.70 7.30
CA ASN A 42 7.78 6.93 7.03
C ASN A 42 8.27 6.10 5.83
N ILE A 43 7.88 4.81 5.79
CA ILE A 43 8.31 3.89 4.74
C ILE A 43 7.91 4.38 3.34
N TYR A 44 6.73 4.99 3.21
CA TYR A 44 6.27 5.51 1.93
C TYR A 44 7.01 6.79 1.52
N MET A 45 7.33 7.67 2.48
CA MET A 45 8.17 8.84 2.22
C MET A 45 9.58 8.42 1.77
N ARG A 46 10.20 7.48 2.48
CA ARG A 46 11.54 6.97 2.15
C ARG A 46 11.57 6.33 0.76
N ASP A 47 10.57 5.50 0.46
CA ASP A 47 10.50 4.85 -0.85
C ASP A 47 10.28 5.88 -1.96
N HIS A 48 9.44 6.89 -1.73
CA HIS A 48 9.30 8.02 -2.66
C HIS A 48 10.63 8.75 -2.88
N TYR A 49 11.36 9.07 -1.81
CA TYR A 49 12.62 9.80 -1.91
C TYR A 49 13.64 9.03 -2.73
N ASN A 50 13.78 7.73 -2.44
CA ASN A 50 14.67 6.85 -3.19
C ASN A 50 14.29 6.76 -4.67
N LEU A 51 12.99 6.68 -4.99
CA LEU A 51 12.51 6.59 -6.37
C LEU A 51 12.75 7.87 -7.17
N VAL A 52 12.30 8.99 -6.62
CA VAL A 52 12.10 10.22 -7.37
C VAL A 52 13.34 11.09 -7.33
N HIS A 53 14.02 11.15 -6.17
CA HIS A 53 15.17 12.02 -5.99
C HIS A 53 16.48 11.28 -6.23
N LEU A 54 16.64 10.06 -5.70
CA LEU A 54 17.89 9.30 -5.86
C LEU A 54 17.89 8.34 -7.06
N LYS A 55 16.73 8.05 -7.65
CA LYS A 55 16.55 7.01 -8.68
C LYS A 55 17.16 5.66 -8.27
N GLN A 56 17.13 5.35 -6.97
CA GLN A 56 17.65 4.12 -6.40
C GLN A 56 16.55 3.07 -6.30
N TYR A 57 16.82 1.91 -6.90
CA TYR A 57 15.96 0.74 -6.87
C TYR A 57 16.70 -0.39 -6.16
N LYS A 58 15.95 -1.18 -5.38
CA LYS A 58 16.54 -2.26 -4.57
C LYS A 58 16.41 -3.64 -5.20
N HIS A 59 15.43 -3.81 -6.08
CA HIS A 59 15.04 -5.11 -6.59
C HIS A 59 14.93 -5.03 -8.11
N ARG A 60 15.89 -5.64 -8.82
CA ARG A 60 15.89 -5.76 -10.27
C ARG A 60 15.19 -7.06 -10.67
N CYS A 61 14.38 -7.02 -11.72
CA CYS A 61 13.92 -8.25 -12.35
C CYS A 61 15.06 -8.87 -13.15
N GLU A 62 15.30 -10.16 -13.00
CA GLU A 62 16.36 -10.85 -13.74
C GLU A 62 15.94 -11.20 -15.18
N SER A 63 14.63 -11.29 -15.42
CA SER A 63 14.06 -11.65 -16.72
C SER A 63 13.72 -10.44 -17.61
N CYS A 64 13.83 -9.21 -17.10
CA CYS A 64 13.65 -7.97 -17.88
C CYS A 64 14.26 -6.75 -17.19
N ASP A 65 14.40 -5.63 -17.90
CA ASP A 65 15.05 -4.41 -17.39
C ASP A 65 14.21 -3.60 -16.38
N LYS A 66 13.17 -4.19 -15.79
CA LYS A 66 12.32 -3.50 -14.80
C LYS A 66 12.95 -3.54 -13.42
N ASN A 67 12.88 -2.39 -12.74
CA ASN A 67 13.41 -2.17 -11.41
C ASN A 67 12.30 -1.77 -10.43
N PHE A 68 12.40 -2.24 -9.19
CA PHE A 68 11.40 -2.07 -8.14
C PHE A 68 12.06 -1.65 -6.83
N ILE A 69 11.32 -0.88 -6.04
CA ILE A 69 11.79 -0.43 -4.71
C ILE A 69 11.50 -1.47 -3.64
N ARG A 70 10.42 -2.23 -3.81
CA ARG A 70 9.97 -3.25 -2.86
C ARG A 70 9.94 -4.62 -3.51
N ASN A 71 10.37 -5.64 -2.76
CA ASN A 71 10.34 -7.02 -3.21
C ASN A 71 8.92 -7.50 -3.55
N ALA A 72 7.92 -7.10 -2.76
CA ALA A 72 6.53 -7.47 -3.02
C ALA A 72 6.02 -6.99 -4.40
N ASP A 73 6.54 -5.86 -4.89
CA ASP A 73 6.19 -5.33 -6.21
C ASP A 73 6.89 -6.12 -7.33
N LEU A 74 8.16 -6.52 -7.12
CA LEU A 74 8.89 -7.43 -8.02
C LEU A 74 8.20 -8.80 -8.11
N MET A 75 7.84 -9.41 -6.97
CA MET A 75 7.15 -10.70 -6.96
C MET A 75 5.81 -10.65 -7.70
N LYS A 76 5.03 -9.57 -7.52
CA LYS A 76 3.79 -9.36 -8.27
C LYS A 76 4.05 -9.17 -9.76
N HIS A 77 5.14 -8.50 -10.13
CA HIS A 77 5.57 -8.36 -11.51
C HIS A 77 5.89 -9.73 -12.12
N ASN A 78 6.72 -10.55 -11.48
CA ASN A 78 7.07 -11.88 -11.96
C ASN A 78 5.82 -12.76 -12.16
N LYS A 79 4.96 -12.83 -11.14
CA LYS A 79 3.70 -13.60 -11.19
C LYS A 79 2.75 -13.17 -12.30
N ARG A 80 2.75 -11.88 -12.68
CA ARG A 80 1.86 -11.35 -13.72
C ARG A 80 2.45 -11.45 -15.12
N ILE A 81 3.73 -11.14 -15.26
CA ILE A 81 4.35 -10.87 -16.56
C ILE A 81 5.16 -12.07 -17.05
N HIS A 82 5.82 -12.79 -16.14
CA HIS A 82 6.69 -13.91 -16.51
C HIS A 82 6.04 -15.27 -16.27
N GLU A 83 5.33 -15.43 -15.15
CA GLU A 83 4.70 -16.70 -14.78
C GLU A 83 3.22 -16.80 -15.25
N GLY A 84 2.57 -15.66 -15.52
CA GLY A 84 1.17 -15.62 -15.95
C GLY A 84 0.14 -16.11 -14.91
N ILE A 85 0.56 -16.39 -13.67
CA ILE A 85 -0.29 -16.89 -12.59
C ILE A 85 -1.34 -15.85 -12.17
N LEU A 86 -0.97 -14.57 -12.21
CA LEU A 86 -1.82 -13.48 -11.76
C LEU A 86 -2.29 -12.67 -12.97
N PRO A 87 -3.59 -12.36 -13.09
CA PRO A 87 -4.13 -11.67 -14.26
C PRO A 87 -3.42 -10.32 -14.50
N PRO A 88 -3.29 -9.93 -15.77
CA PRO A 88 -2.67 -8.67 -16.14
C PRO A 88 -3.52 -7.51 -15.62
N ARG A 89 -2.89 -6.34 -15.43
CA ARG A 89 -3.49 -5.21 -14.69
C ARG A 89 -4.82 -4.73 -15.31
N ASP A 90 -4.92 -4.77 -16.62
CA ASP A 90 -6.08 -4.41 -17.44
C ASP A 90 -7.28 -5.35 -17.22
N LYS A 91 -7.03 -6.57 -16.73
CA LYS A 91 -8.07 -7.55 -16.43
C LYS A 91 -8.43 -7.62 -14.95
N ILE A 92 -8.06 -6.63 -14.14
CA ILE A 92 -8.43 -6.54 -12.72
C ILE A 92 -9.61 -5.58 -12.56
N CYS A 93 -10.70 -6.03 -11.95
CA CYS A 93 -11.77 -5.13 -11.55
C CYS A 93 -11.31 -4.26 -10.38
N TYR A 94 -11.35 -2.94 -10.55
CA TYR A 94 -10.95 -1.96 -9.53
C TYR A 94 -11.94 -1.89 -8.36
N VAL A 95 -13.16 -2.41 -8.53
CA VAL A 95 -14.19 -2.45 -7.47
C VAL A 95 -14.00 -3.64 -6.54
N CYS A 96 -13.76 -4.84 -7.07
CA CYS A 96 -13.67 -6.06 -6.27
C CYS A 96 -12.26 -6.66 -6.17
N GLY A 97 -11.28 -6.13 -6.89
CA GLY A 97 -9.88 -6.58 -6.89
C GLY A 97 -9.65 -7.95 -7.53
N ARG A 98 -10.70 -8.63 -8.01
CA ARG A 98 -10.59 -9.89 -8.74
C ARG A 98 -10.10 -9.62 -10.15
N GLY A 99 -9.21 -10.47 -10.63
CA GLY A 99 -8.84 -10.43 -12.04
C GLY A 99 -9.49 -11.55 -12.83
N PHE A 100 -9.83 -11.24 -14.08
CA PHE A 100 -10.58 -12.08 -14.99
C PHE A 100 -9.62 -12.62 -16.05
N THR A 101 -9.70 -13.91 -16.36
CA THR A 101 -8.84 -14.56 -17.36
C THR A 101 -9.54 -14.77 -18.71
N THR A 102 -10.82 -14.43 -18.81
CA THR A 102 -11.65 -14.74 -19.97
C THR A 102 -11.35 -13.85 -21.18
N ASN A 103 -10.66 -14.41 -22.19
CA ASN A 103 -10.70 -13.92 -23.58
C ASN A 103 -12.03 -14.33 -24.23
N LYS A 104 -13.17 -13.80 -23.76
CA LYS A 104 -14.34 -13.80 -24.64
C LYS A 104 -14.15 -12.62 -25.58
N ILE A 105 -13.65 -12.91 -26.78
CA ILE A 105 -13.82 -12.06 -27.95
C ILE A 105 -15.31 -11.71 -27.97
N LEU A 106 -15.64 -10.43 -27.79
CA LEU A 106 -16.96 -9.93 -28.16
C LEU A 106 -16.98 -10.00 -29.69
N ALA A 107 -17.53 -11.10 -30.20
CA ALA A 107 -17.99 -11.21 -31.58
C ALA A 107 -19.27 -10.38 -31.73
#